data_AF-A0A948WW21-F1
#
_entry.id   AF-A0A948WW21-F1
#
_cell.length_a   1.000
_cell.length_b   1.000
_cell.length_c   1.000
_cell.angle_alpha   90.00
_cell.angle_beta   90.00
_cell.angle_gamma   90.00
#
_symmetry.space_group_name_H-M   'P 1'
#
loop_
_entity.id
_entity.type
_entity.pdbx_description
1 polymer ?
#
loop_
_entity_poly.entity_id
_entity_poly.type
_entity_poly.pdbx_seq_one_letter_code
_entity_poly.pdbx_strand_id
1 'polypeptide(L)' 'MYLYSMEMQLSTSEIEILRKLQRNLAGSSDYARVTCILMLGMGNSPSFVASCLGIDVSTVYRYRSAYLHG' A
#
# COMPACT_ATOMS: atom_id res chain seq x y z
N MET A 1 -9.67 12.41 20.03
CA MET A 1 -9.17 12.27 18.65
C MET A 1 -8.17 11.12 18.65
N TYR A 2 -8.59 9.90 18.30
CA TYR A 2 -7.71 8.74 18.37
C TYR A 2 -6.67 8.83 17.25
N LEU A 3 -5.43 9.18 17.60
CA LEU A 3 -4.25 8.93 16.78
C LEU A 3 -4.03 7.41 16.76
N TYR A 4 -4.76 6.71 15.89
CA TYR A 4 -4.37 5.36 15.50
C TYR A 4 -3.02 5.51 14.81
N SER A 5 -1.98 5.02 15.47
CA SER A 5 -0.66 4.87 14.87
C SER A 5 -0.84 4.03 13.59
N MET A 6 -0.90 4.74 12.46
CA MET A 6 -1.28 4.23 11.14
C MET A 6 -0.08 3.59 10.43
N GLU A 7 1.00 3.33 11.17
CA GLU A 7 2.25 2.84 10.62
C GLU A 7 2.11 1.35 10.30
N MET A 8 2.07 1.04 9.01
CA MET A 8 2.32 -0.29 8.51
C MET A 8 3.83 -0.41 8.35
N GLN A 9 4.47 -1.28 9.13
CA GLN A 9 5.90 -1.55 8.98
C GLN A 9 6.07 -2.82 8.15
N LEU A 10 6.78 -2.70 7.03
CA LEU A 10 7.15 -3.85 6.21
C LEU A 10 8.60 -4.23 6.53
N SER A 11 8.84 -5.52 6.71
CA SER A 11 10.21 -6.04 6.75
C SER A 11 10.90 -5.92 5.39
N THR A 12 12.23 -5.96 5.39
CA THR A 12 13.03 -5.91 4.16
C THR A 12 12.63 -7.02 3.17
N SER A 13 12.35 -8.23 3.66
CA SER A 13 11.92 -9.37 2.84
C SER A 13 10.54 -9.14 2.21
N GLU A 14 9.57 -8.60 2.96
CA GLU A 14 8.26 -8.23 2.41
C GLU A 14 8.39 -7.16 1.31
N ILE A 15 9.22 -6.14 1.53
CA ILE A 15 9.48 -5.09 0.53
C ILE A 15 10.05 -5.72 -0.76
N GLU A 16 10.99 -6.66 -0.66
CA GLU A 16 11.55 -7.33 -1.83
C GLU A 16 10.51 -8.15 -2.59
N ILE A 17 9.67 -8.91 -1.88
CA ILE A 17 8.58 -9.70 -2.47
C ILE A 17 7.58 -8.78 -3.17
N LEU A 18 7.15 -7.71 -2.49
CA LEU A 18 6.21 -6.74 -3.04
C LEU A 18 6.79 -6.02 -4.26
N ARG A 19 8.08 -5.67 -4.27
CA ARG A 19 8.73 -5.09 -5.46
C ARG A 19 8.81 -6.05 -6.64
N LYS A 20 9.06 -7.34 -6.39
CA LYS A 20 9.00 -8.37 -7.44
C LYS A 20 7.58 -8.49 -7.99
N LEU A 21 6.58 -8.55 -7.11
CA LEU A 21 5.18 -8.63 -7.48
C LEU A 21 4.72 -7.39 -8.27
N GLN A 22 5.09 -6.19 -7.82
CA GLN A 22 4.80 -4.92 -8.49
C GLN A 22 5.31 -4.92 -9.94
N ARG A 23 6.55 -5.38 -10.18
CA ARG A 23 7.12 -5.48 -11.53
C ARG A 23 6.34 -6.46 -12.42
N ASN A 24 5.94 -7.59 -11.87
CA ASN A 24 5.20 -8.61 -12.61
C ASN A 24 3.76 -8.18 -12.93
N LEU A 25 3.19 -7.27 -12.13
CA LEU A 25 1.83 -6.77 -12.30
C LEU A 25 1.75 -5.48 -13.12
N ALA A 26 2.85 -5.02 -13.73
CA ALA A 26 2.82 -3.81 -14.56
C ALA A 26 1.73 -3.90 -15.64
N GLY A 27 0.84 -2.90 -15.68
CA GLY A 27 -0.31 -2.87 -16.59
C GLY A 27 -1.56 -3.61 -16.09
N SER A 28 -1.50 -4.33 -14.95
CA SER A 28 -2.66 -4.91 -14.28
C SER A 28 -3.28 -3.92 -13.27
N SER A 29 -4.57 -4.07 -13.01
CA SER A 29 -5.27 -3.38 -11.92
C SER A 29 -4.66 -3.66 -10.54
N ASP A 30 -4.01 -4.81 -10.35
CA ASP A 30 -3.37 -5.17 -9.09
C ASP A 30 -2.06 -4.40 -8.84
N TYR A 31 -1.49 -3.76 -9.87
CA TYR A 31 -0.32 -2.90 -9.73
C TYR A 31 -0.55 -1.79 -8.68
N ALA A 32 -1.71 -1.14 -8.76
CA ALA A 32 -2.07 -0.06 -7.84
C ALA A 32 -2.17 -0.57 -6.40
N ARG A 33 -2.71 -1.78 -6.20
CA ARG A 33 -2.80 -2.41 -4.87
C ARG A 33 -1.42 -2.64 -4.27
N VAL A 34 -0.52 -3.27 -5.00
CA VAL A 34 0.83 -3.58 -4.49
C VAL A 34 1.64 -2.30 -4.26
N THR A 35 1.54 -1.33 -5.17
CA THR A 35 2.21 -0.03 -5.02
C THR A 35 1.70 0.73 -3.81
N CYS A 36 0.39 0.68 -3.54
CA CYS A 36 -0.22 1.27 -2.34
C CYS A 36 0.41 0.69 -1.06
N ILE A 37 0.55 -0.63 -0.94
CA ILE A 37 1.14 -1.27 0.23
C ILE A 37 2.60 -0.85 0.41
N LEU A 38 3.40 -0.83 -0.67
CA LEU A 38 4.78 -0.37 -0.62
C LEU A 38 4.90 1.07 -0.12
N MET A 39 4.10 1.99 -0.66
CA MET A 39 4.18 3.40 -0.27
C MET A 39 3.76 3.61 1.20
N LEU A 40 2.73 2.92 1.66
CA LEU A 40 2.33 2.94 3.07
C LEU A 40 3.44 2.38 3.98
N GLY A 41 4.07 1.28 3.57
CA GLY A 41 5.20 0.67 4.28
C GLY A 41 6.44 1.56 4.36
N MET A 42 6.58 2.50 3.43
CA MET A 42 7.62 3.53 3.42
C MET A 42 7.26 4.77 4.27
N GLY A 43 6.12 4.75 4.97
CA GLY A 43 5.69 5.85 5.85
C GLY A 43 4.93 6.97 5.15
N ASN A 44 4.50 6.79 3.89
CA ASN A 44 3.69 7.79 3.21
C ASN A 44 2.27 7.83 3.79
N SER A 45 1.69 9.02 3.87
CA SER A 45 0.32 9.17 4.35
C SER A 45 -0.71 8.60 3.36
N PRO A 46 -1.85 8.05 3.83
CA PRO A 46 -2.87 7.50 2.94
C PRO A 46 -3.40 8.50 1.89
N SER A 47 -3.49 9.79 2.25
CA SER A 47 -3.91 10.85 1.33
C SER A 47 -2.90 11.11 0.22
N PHE A 48 -1.60 11.08 0.53
CA PHE A 48 -0.54 11.19 -0.46
C PHE A 48 -0.56 9.98 -1.42
N VAL A 49 -0.66 8.77 -0.88
CA VAL A 49 -0.73 7.53 -1.67
C VAL A 49 -1.94 7.54 -2.60
N ALA A 50 -3.11 7.92 -2.09
CA ALA A 50 -4.34 8.06 -2.88
C ALA A 50 -4.15 9.02 -4.07
N SER A 51 -3.56 10.19 -3.80
CA SER A 51 -3.28 11.19 -4.83
C SER A 51 -2.29 10.69 -5.88
N CYS A 52 -1.22 10.00 -5.48
CA CYS A 52 -0.22 9.48 -6.41
C CYS A 52 -0.77 8.37 -7.31
N LEU A 53 -1.68 7.55 -6.80
CA LEU A 53 -2.24 6.40 -7.51
C LEU A 53 -3.55 6.73 -8.24
N GLY A 54 -4.10 7.93 -8.05
CA GLY A 54 -5.39 8.32 -8.64
C GLY A 54 -6.57 7.49 -8.12
N ILE A 55 -6.51 7.05 -6.86
CA ILE A 55 -7.55 6.23 -6.21
C ILE A 55 -8.13 6.97 -5.02
N ASP A 56 -9.31 6.55 -4.57
CA ASP A 56 -9.92 7.10 -3.37
C ASP A 56 -9.18 6.66 -2.09
N VAL A 57 -9.15 7.54 -1.08
CA VAL A 57 -8.52 7.24 0.22
C VAL A 57 -9.17 6.03 0.91
N SER A 58 -10.48 5.80 0.74
CA SER A 58 -11.13 4.58 1.25
C SER A 58 -10.58 3.31 0.60
N THR A 59 -10.15 3.38 -0.67
CA THR A 59 -9.54 2.26 -1.38
C THR A 59 -8.15 1.96 -0.82
N VAL A 60 -7.38 2.98 -0.43
CA VAL A 60 -6.10 2.81 0.28
C VAL A 60 -6.30 2.03 1.59
N TYR A 61 -7.29 2.42 2.40
CA TYR A 61 -7.61 1.70 3.64
C TYR A 61 -8.09 0.27 3.39
N ARG A 62 -8.90 0.05 2.35
CA ARG A 62 -9.35 -1.29 1.95
C ARG A 62 -8.17 -2.19 1.56
N TYR A 63 -7.22 -1.68 0.78
CA TYR A 63 -6.01 -2.43 0.40
C TYR A 63 -5.15 -2.75 1.62
N ARG A 64 -4.91 -1.77 2.50
CA ARG A 64 -4.20 -1.99 3.76
C ARG A 64 -4.87 -3.05 4.62
N SER A 65 -6.19 -2.98 4.78
CA SER A 65 -6.94 -3.95 5.58
C SER A 65 -6.86 -5.36 4.99
N ALA A 66 -6.93 -5.48 3.66
CA ALA A 66 -6.79 -6.77 2.98
C ALA A 66 -5.37 -7.34 3.10
N TYR A 67 -4.33 -6.50 3.14
CA TYR A 67 -2.95 -6.96 3.34
C TYR A 67 -2.69 -7.44 4.78
N LEU A 68 -3.26 -6.77 5.78
CA LEU A 68 -3.00 -7.09 7.20
C LEU A 68 -3.81 -8.27 7.74
N HIS A 69 -4.98 -8.57 7.16
CA HIS A 69 -5.91 -9.57 7.69
C HIS A 69 -6.31 -10.64 6.65
N GLY A 70 -5.79 -10.54 5.43
CA GLY A 70 -6.05 -11.49 4.35
C GLY A 70 -5.12 -12.69 4.38
#